data_AF-A0A6J4V762-F1
#
_entry.id   AF-A0A6J4V762-F1
#
_cell.length_a   1.000
_cell.length_b   1.000
_cell.length_c   1.000
_cell.angle_alpha   90.00
_cell.angle_beta   90.00
_cell.angle_gamma   90.00
#
_symmetry.space_group_name_H-M   'P 1'
#
loop_
_entity.id
_entity.type
_entity.pdbx_description
1 polymer ?
#
loop_
_entity_poly.entity_id
_entity_poly.type
_entity_poly.pdbx_seq_one_letter_code
_entity_poly.pdbx_strand_id
1 'polypeptide(L)'
;MNSSMIGKIEKARRYTQEPERIRILTLAARFHGSNDDYALTFEEERWHCVCHSFAQFGSCAHIMAAQRLLAPMLPEAGHYERTAWALDPGSSMIGKLEKARRYAAEPERFALARLDATFHGSNDDHALTVRDGQWRCACSFFGQVDACAHVLAAQRLLAPMLPASARYGSVALAATT
;
A
#
# COMPACT_ATOMS: atom_id res chain seq x y z
N MET A 1 29.94 4.12 -12.91
CA MET A 1 28.68 4.44 -12.19
C MET A 1 27.42 3.88 -12.85
N ASN A 2 27.43 3.38 -14.11
CA ASN A 2 26.20 2.92 -14.77
C ASN A 2 25.76 1.47 -14.42
N SER A 3 26.68 0.58 -14.03
CA SER A 3 26.34 -0.83 -13.76
C SER A 3 25.59 -1.05 -12.43
N SER A 4 25.89 -0.25 -11.40
CA SER A 4 25.30 -0.43 -10.06
C SER A 4 23.80 -0.13 -10.05
N MET A 5 23.35 0.93 -10.73
CA MET A 5 21.94 1.30 -10.78
C MET A 5 21.11 0.37 -11.68
N ILE A 6 21.67 -0.07 -12.82
CA ILE A 6 21.03 -1.08 -13.69
C ILE A 6 20.72 -2.34 -12.88
N GLY A 7 21.68 -2.84 -12.11
CA GLY A 7 21.47 -4.01 -11.24
C GLY A 7 20.38 -3.80 -10.19
N LYS A 8 20.22 -2.57 -9.66
CA LYS A 8 19.11 -2.26 -8.73
C LYS A 8 17.75 -2.26 -9.43
N ILE A 9 17.67 -1.75 -10.65
CA ILE A 9 16.43 -1.73 -11.44
C ILE A 9 16.01 -3.17 -11.77
N GLU A 10 16.94 -4.02 -12.20
CA GLU A 10 16.66 -5.44 -12.46
C GLU A 10 16.23 -6.18 -11.19
N LYS A 11 16.92 -5.93 -10.07
CA LYS A 11 16.55 -6.51 -8.78
C LYS A 11 15.15 -6.08 -8.34
N ALA A 12 14.81 -4.81 -8.50
CA ALA A 12 13.48 -4.29 -8.22
C ALA A 12 12.40 -4.99 -9.06
N ARG A 13 12.65 -5.18 -10.37
CA ARG A 13 11.72 -5.91 -11.26
C ARG A 13 11.50 -7.36 -10.85
N ARG A 14 12.50 -8.03 -10.29
CA ARG A 14 12.31 -9.37 -9.71
C ARG A 14 11.43 -9.30 -8.47
N TYR A 15 11.71 -8.38 -7.56
CA TYR A 15 10.94 -8.21 -6.34
C TYR A 15 9.47 -7.83 -6.55
N THR A 16 9.09 -7.25 -7.69
CA THR A 16 7.65 -7.03 -7.98
C THR A 16 6.87 -8.32 -8.22
N GLN A 17 7.55 -9.46 -8.42
CA GLN A 17 6.90 -10.77 -8.52
C GLN A 17 6.70 -11.41 -7.14
N GLU A 18 7.22 -10.80 -6.08
CA GLU A 18 7.22 -11.30 -4.70
C GLU A 18 6.69 -10.19 -3.76
N PRO A 19 5.41 -9.76 -3.92
CA PRO A 19 4.84 -8.65 -3.15
C PRO A 19 4.88 -8.87 -1.64
N GLU A 20 4.85 -10.13 -1.18
CA GLU A 20 4.99 -10.54 0.23
C GLU A 20 6.32 -10.14 0.87
N ARG A 21 7.32 -9.72 0.08
CA ARG A 21 8.53 -9.09 0.60
C ARG A 21 8.24 -7.79 1.34
N ILE A 22 7.12 -7.13 1.06
CA ILE A 22 6.70 -5.93 1.77
C ILE A 22 5.75 -6.34 2.88
N ARG A 23 6.13 -6.15 4.13
CA ARG A 23 5.25 -6.30 5.29
C ARG A 23 4.79 -4.94 5.78
N ILE A 24 3.52 -4.62 5.57
CA ILE A 24 2.90 -3.38 6.04
C ILE A 24 2.78 -3.43 7.57
N LEU A 25 3.25 -2.38 8.24
CA LEU A 25 3.12 -2.20 9.68
C LEU A 25 1.99 -1.22 9.98
N THR A 26 2.04 -0.06 9.31
CA THR A 26 0.97 0.93 9.37
C THR A 26 0.77 1.61 8.02
N LEU A 27 -0.43 2.11 7.76
CA LEU A 27 -0.69 3.01 6.64
C LEU A 27 -1.80 4.01 6.94
N ALA A 28 -1.79 5.10 6.20
CA ALA A 28 -2.90 6.04 6.12
C ALA A 28 -3.21 6.33 4.65
N ALA A 29 -4.50 6.34 4.30
CA ALA A 29 -4.96 6.57 2.94
C ALA A 29 -6.28 7.34 2.91
N ARG A 30 -6.56 7.95 1.76
CA ARG A 30 -7.91 8.39 1.38
C ARG A 30 -8.49 7.38 0.39
N PHE A 31 -9.77 7.09 0.50
CA PHE A 31 -10.48 6.24 -0.43
C PHE A 31 -11.56 7.04 -1.15
N HIS A 32 -11.46 7.13 -2.46
CA HIS A 32 -12.42 7.76 -3.35
C HIS A 32 -13.59 6.81 -3.59
N GLY A 33 -14.62 6.93 -2.75
CA GLY A 33 -15.86 6.18 -2.86
C GLY A 33 -16.71 6.67 -4.02
N SER A 34 -17.92 6.11 -4.15
CA SER A 34 -18.86 6.55 -5.19
C SER A 34 -19.41 7.96 -4.95
N ASN A 35 -19.47 8.38 -3.68
CA ASN A 35 -20.18 9.61 -3.28
C ASN A 35 -19.28 10.60 -2.53
N ASP A 36 -18.18 10.13 -1.95
CA ASP A 36 -17.34 10.92 -1.06
C ASP A 36 -15.96 10.26 -0.88
N ASP A 37 -15.06 11.00 -0.24
CA ASP A 37 -13.75 10.55 0.18
C ASP A 37 -13.75 10.13 1.66
N TYR A 38 -13.17 8.98 1.94
CA TYR A 38 -13.08 8.45 3.29
C TYR A 38 -11.62 8.33 3.72
N ALA A 39 -11.30 8.73 4.95
CA ALA A 39 -10.00 8.43 5.55
C ALA A 39 -9.97 6.97 6.07
N LEU A 40 -8.83 6.31 5.87
CA LEU A 40 -8.57 4.92 6.27
C LEU A 40 -7.22 4.85 6.93
N THR A 41 -7.14 4.03 7.96
CA THR A 41 -5.88 3.68 8.61
C THR A 41 -5.79 2.18 8.79
N PHE A 42 -4.55 1.69 8.76
CA PHE A 42 -4.18 0.41 9.33
C PHE A 42 -3.10 0.68 10.35
N GLU A 43 -3.36 0.37 11.61
CA GLU A 43 -2.41 0.54 12.71
C GLU A 43 -2.77 -0.43 13.83
N GLU A 44 -1.77 -0.86 14.62
CA GLU A 44 -1.98 -1.84 15.69
C GLU A 44 -2.72 -3.10 15.20
N GLU A 45 -2.39 -3.53 13.98
CA GLU A 45 -3.02 -4.66 13.28
C GLU A 45 -4.53 -4.53 13.07
N ARG A 46 -5.07 -3.30 13.12
CA ARG A 46 -6.48 -3.02 12.95
C ARG A 46 -6.72 -2.04 11.83
N TRP A 47 -7.76 -2.33 11.07
CA TRP A 47 -8.30 -1.44 10.07
C TRP A 47 -9.26 -0.45 10.70
N HIS A 48 -9.28 0.77 10.19
CA HIS A 48 -10.29 1.77 10.52
C HIS A 48 -10.70 2.56 9.27
N CYS A 49 -11.98 2.90 9.17
CA CYS A 49 -12.51 3.78 8.15
C CYS A 49 -13.54 4.73 8.76
N VAL A 50 -13.53 6.00 8.36
CA VAL A 50 -14.46 7.02 8.87
C VAL A 50 -15.90 6.89 8.34
N CYS A 51 -16.22 5.89 7.52
CA CYS A 51 -17.53 5.76 6.90
C CYS A 51 -18.57 5.14 7.86
N HIS A 52 -19.85 5.47 7.65
CA HIS A 52 -20.95 4.99 8.49
C HIS A 52 -21.02 3.46 8.60
N SER A 53 -20.80 2.72 7.50
CA SER A 53 -20.83 1.26 7.53
C SER A 53 -19.75 0.67 8.43
N PHE A 54 -18.55 1.28 8.46
CA PHE A 54 -17.49 0.81 9.34
C PHE A 54 -17.87 1.01 10.81
N ALA A 55 -18.41 2.19 11.15
CA ALA A 55 -18.89 2.48 12.50
C ALA A 55 -19.99 1.50 12.97
N GLN A 56 -20.82 1.01 12.05
CA GLN A 56 -21.89 0.06 12.36
C GLN A 56 -21.41 -1.40 12.45
N PHE A 57 -20.55 -1.86 11.53
CA PHE A 57 -20.26 -3.28 11.36
C PHE A 57 -18.82 -3.67 11.73
N GLY A 58 -17.93 -2.71 11.96
CA GLY A 58 -16.48 -2.93 12.04
C GLY A 58 -15.83 -3.22 10.68
N SER A 59 -16.57 -3.09 9.58
CA SER A 59 -16.09 -3.29 8.22
C SER A 59 -16.93 -2.53 7.19
N CYS A 60 -16.38 -2.30 6.01
CA CYS A 60 -17.04 -1.62 4.91
C CYS A 60 -16.43 -2.00 3.55
N ALA A 61 -17.09 -1.60 2.46
CA ALA A 61 -16.57 -1.86 1.11
C ALA A 61 -15.18 -1.26 0.85
N HIS A 62 -14.81 -0.16 1.51
CA HIS A 62 -13.51 0.48 1.34
C HIS A 62 -12.39 -0.34 1.99
N ILE A 63 -12.61 -0.80 3.22
CA ILE A 63 -11.66 -1.66 3.94
C ILE A 63 -11.53 -3.00 3.23
N MET A 64 -12.64 -3.64 2.84
CA MET A 64 -12.60 -4.89 2.08
C MET A 64 -11.86 -4.76 0.74
N ALA A 65 -11.99 -3.62 0.05
CA ALA A 65 -11.21 -3.34 -1.15
C ALA A 65 -9.72 -3.18 -0.83
N ALA A 66 -9.37 -2.40 0.20
CA ALA A 66 -7.98 -2.21 0.63
C ALA A 66 -7.31 -3.53 1.06
N GLN A 67 -8.01 -4.34 1.84
CA GLN A 67 -7.59 -5.69 2.24
C GLN A 67 -7.29 -6.55 1.01
N ARG A 68 -8.14 -6.51 0.00
CA ARG A 68 -7.95 -7.29 -1.24
C ARG A 68 -6.78 -6.78 -2.09
N LEU A 69 -6.61 -5.47 -2.20
CA LEU A 69 -5.52 -4.84 -2.95
C LEU A 69 -4.15 -5.11 -2.32
N LEU A 70 -4.10 -5.12 -0.98
CA LEU A 70 -2.86 -5.19 -0.22
C LEU A 70 -2.62 -6.58 0.40
N ALA A 71 -3.49 -7.57 0.14
CA ALA A 71 -3.48 -8.87 0.81
C ALA A 71 -2.09 -9.52 0.91
N PRO A 72 -1.26 -9.58 -0.16
CA PRO A 72 0.05 -10.22 -0.07
C PRO A 72 1.01 -9.50 0.90
N MET A 73 0.78 -8.22 1.16
CA MET A 73 1.65 -7.35 1.96
C MET A 73 1.18 -7.16 3.40
N LEU A 74 -0.02 -7.64 3.74
CA LEU A 74 -0.61 -7.46 5.06
C LEU A 74 -0.20 -8.60 6.01
N PRO A 75 0.01 -8.31 7.31
CA PRO A 75 0.06 -9.37 8.31
C PRO A 75 -1.30 -10.08 8.39
N GLU A 76 -1.33 -11.33 8.88
CA GLU A 76 -2.55 -12.16 8.91
C GLU A 76 -3.75 -11.41 9.51
N ALA A 77 -3.56 -10.70 10.63
CA ALA A 77 -4.61 -9.92 11.29
C ALA A 77 -5.25 -8.83 10.41
N GLY A 78 -4.54 -8.34 9.39
CA GLY A 78 -5.06 -7.38 8.42
C GLY A 78 -5.93 -7.98 7.32
N HIS A 79 -6.02 -9.32 7.22
CA HIS A 79 -6.74 -10.00 6.14
C HIS A 79 -8.25 -9.99 6.36
N TYR A 80 -9.02 -10.09 5.28
CA TYR A 80 -10.49 -10.06 5.34
C TYR A 80 -11.04 -11.18 6.23
N GLU A 81 -10.48 -12.37 6.14
CA GLU A 81 -10.87 -13.58 6.89
C GLU A 81 -10.70 -13.42 8.40
N ARG A 82 -9.86 -12.46 8.83
CA ARG A 82 -9.62 -12.13 10.23
C ARG A 82 -10.47 -10.97 10.75
N THR A 83 -11.33 -10.41 9.90
CA THR A 83 -12.21 -9.29 10.28
C THR A 83 -13.17 -9.74 11.39
N ALA A 84 -13.06 -9.10 12.55
CA ALA A 84 -14.03 -9.25 13.63
C ALA A 84 -15.24 -8.34 13.35
N TRP A 85 -16.40 -8.95 13.09
CA TRP A 85 -17.63 -8.23 12.82
C TRP A 85 -18.28 -7.82 14.15
N ALA A 86 -18.64 -6.54 14.28
CA ALA A 86 -19.33 -6.03 15.46
C ALA A 86 -20.81 -6.51 15.53
N LEU A 87 -21.41 -6.78 14.37
CA LEU A 87 -22.78 -7.25 14.20
C LEU A 87 -22.82 -8.28 13.05
N ASP A 88 -23.68 -9.29 13.14
CA ASP A 88 -23.95 -10.20 12.03
C ASP A 88 -24.50 -9.38 10.84
N PRO A 89 -23.78 -9.32 9.72
CA PRO A 89 -24.15 -8.40 8.66
C PRO A 89 -25.27 -8.91 7.75
N GLY A 90 -25.68 -10.19 7.88
CA GLY A 90 -26.74 -10.81 7.08
C GLY A 90 -26.59 -10.55 5.57
N SER A 91 -27.72 -10.40 4.87
CA SER A 91 -27.75 -10.12 3.42
C SER A 91 -27.23 -8.73 3.04
N SER A 92 -27.17 -7.79 3.99
CA SER A 92 -26.69 -6.41 3.76
C SER A 92 -25.19 -6.34 3.39
N MET A 93 -24.45 -7.44 3.58
CA MET A 93 -23.03 -7.54 3.22
C MET A 93 -22.80 -7.92 1.77
N ILE A 94 -23.75 -8.60 1.12
CA ILE A 94 -23.58 -9.10 -0.25
C ILE A 94 -23.26 -7.93 -1.19
N GLY A 95 -24.10 -6.89 -1.16
CA GLY A 95 -23.87 -5.69 -1.97
C GLY A 95 -22.60 -4.92 -1.59
N LYS A 96 -22.17 -4.97 -0.32
CA LYS A 96 -20.91 -4.34 0.11
C LYS A 96 -19.69 -5.11 -0.40
N LEU A 97 -19.76 -6.44 -0.45
CA LEU A 97 -18.70 -7.28 -0.98
C LEU A 97 -18.57 -7.13 -2.50
N GLU A 98 -19.69 -7.06 -3.23
CA GLU A 98 -19.69 -6.76 -4.66
C GLU A 98 -19.06 -5.38 -4.96
N LYS A 99 -19.44 -4.38 -4.16
CA LYS A 99 -18.88 -3.03 -4.22
C LYS A 99 -17.37 -3.04 -3.94
N ALA A 100 -16.92 -3.77 -2.93
CA ALA A 100 -15.50 -3.94 -2.62
C ALA A 100 -14.72 -4.60 -3.77
N ARG A 101 -15.29 -5.62 -4.42
CA ARG A 101 -14.68 -6.28 -5.58
C ARG A 101 -14.51 -5.33 -6.76
N ARG A 102 -15.54 -4.51 -7.04
CA ARG A 102 -15.48 -3.46 -8.08
C ARG A 102 -14.39 -2.44 -7.76
N TYR A 103 -14.40 -1.93 -6.54
CA TYR A 103 -13.41 -0.99 -6.04
C TYR A 103 -11.97 -1.51 -6.08
N ALA A 104 -11.75 -2.79 -5.78
CA ALA A 104 -10.43 -3.41 -5.89
C ALA A 104 -9.97 -3.57 -7.35
N ALA A 105 -10.86 -3.46 -8.34
CA ALA A 105 -10.50 -3.40 -9.75
C ALA A 105 -10.11 -1.97 -10.21
N GLU A 106 -10.32 -0.97 -9.35
CA GLU A 106 -10.02 0.45 -9.58
C GLU A 106 -9.05 0.94 -8.49
N PRO A 107 -7.80 0.42 -8.45
CA PRO A 107 -6.86 0.63 -7.35
C PRO A 107 -6.49 2.11 -7.12
N GLU A 108 -6.61 2.97 -8.14
CA GLU A 108 -6.44 4.42 -8.04
C GLU A 108 -7.45 5.10 -7.12
N ARG A 109 -8.55 4.44 -6.76
CA ARG A 109 -9.47 4.91 -5.72
C ARG A 109 -8.82 4.95 -4.35
N PHE A 110 -7.79 4.14 -4.12
CA PHE A 110 -7.07 4.09 -2.85
C PHE A 110 -5.83 4.99 -2.95
N ALA A 111 -5.93 6.22 -2.44
CA ALA A 111 -4.84 7.17 -2.41
C ALA A 111 -3.99 6.98 -1.14
N LEU A 112 -2.89 6.23 -1.26
CA LEU A 112 -1.93 5.97 -0.19
C LEU A 112 -1.14 7.24 0.14
N ALA A 113 -1.30 7.76 1.36
CA ALA A 113 -0.65 8.99 1.80
C ALA A 113 0.58 8.71 2.66
N ARG A 114 0.50 7.71 3.54
CA ARG A 114 1.58 7.30 4.43
C ARG A 114 1.66 5.78 4.52
N LEU A 115 2.88 5.26 4.58
CA LEU A 115 3.15 3.83 4.77
C LEU A 115 4.41 3.68 5.63
N ASP A 116 4.31 2.82 6.64
CA ASP A 116 5.45 2.24 7.33
C ASP A 116 5.43 0.73 7.08
N ALA A 117 6.53 0.19 6.56
CA ALA A 117 6.65 -1.21 6.19
C ALA A 117 8.07 -1.73 6.47
N THR A 118 8.19 -3.06 6.57
CA THR A 118 9.46 -3.76 6.45
C THR A 118 9.57 -4.33 5.04
N PHE A 119 10.72 -4.17 4.41
CA PHE A 119 11.04 -4.81 3.14
C PHE A 119 12.04 -5.94 3.38
N HIS A 120 11.64 -7.18 3.11
CA HIS A 120 12.49 -8.35 3.14
C HIS A 120 13.39 -8.41 1.90
N GLY A 121 14.64 -7.99 2.08
CA GLY A 121 15.68 -7.99 1.06
C GLY A 121 16.17 -9.41 0.75
N SER A 122 17.32 -9.49 0.06
CA SER A 122 17.96 -10.80 -0.17
C SER A 122 18.62 -11.36 1.08
N ASN A 123 19.11 -10.48 1.96
CA ASN A 123 19.96 -10.83 3.08
C ASN A 123 19.37 -10.35 4.41
N ASP A 124 18.68 -9.20 4.38
CA ASP A 124 18.27 -8.47 5.57
C ASP A 124 16.90 -7.81 5.34
N ASP A 125 16.26 -7.48 6.46
CA ASP A 125 15.07 -6.65 6.51
C ASP A 125 15.44 -5.16 6.54
N HIS A 126 14.65 -4.35 5.84
CA HIS A 126 14.86 -2.91 5.78
C HIS A 126 13.57 -2.16 6.11
N ALA A 127 13.64 -1.24 7.06
CA ALA A 127 12.56 -0.28 7.26
C ALA A 127 12.36 0.55 5.98
N LEU A 128 11.12 0.61 5.53
CA LEU A 128 10.68 1.28 4.31
C LEU A 128 9.51 2.19 4.69
N THR A 129 9.62 3.48 4.36
CA THR A 129 8.56 4.44 4.64
C THR A 129 8.27 5.31 3.42
N VAL A 130 7.03 5.77 3.30
CA VAL A 130 6.70 6.93 2.46
C VAL A 130 5.78 7.86 3.22
N ARG A 131 6.09 9.16 3.18
CA ARG A 131 5.28 10.26 3.75
C ARG A 131 5.39 11.47 2.83
N ASP A 132 4.28 12.10 2.51
CA ASP A 132 4.24 13.31 1.66
C ASP A 132 4.97 13.12 0.31
N GLY A 133 4.89 11.90 -0.24
CA GLY A 133 5.54 11.49 -1.47
C GLY A 133 7.03 11.19 -1.37
N GLN A 134 7.64 11.38 -0.21
CA GLN A 134 9.06 11.12 0.03
C GLN A 134 9.26 9.71 0.57
N TRP A 135 10.03 8.91 -0.17
CA TRP A 135 10.42 7.57 0.25
C TRP A 135 11.65 7.61 1.14
N ARG A 136 11.74 6.67 2.09
CA ARG A 136 12.99 6.36 2.80
C ARG A 136 13.15 4.86 2.93
N CYS A 137 14.39 4.39 2.81
CA CYS A 137 14.75 3.01 3.08
C CYS A 137 16.01 2.97 3.95
N ALA A 138 16.03 2.09 4.95
CA ALA A 138 17.16 1.93 5.87
C ALA A 138 18.39 1.23 5.24
N CYS A 139 18.32 0.80 3.97
CA CYS A 139 19.47 0.14 3.33
C CYS A 139 20.56 1.16 2.95
N SER A 140 21.82 0.73 3.05
CA SER A 140 23.00 1.58 2.82
C SER A 140 23.03 2.24 1.43
N PHE A 141 22.53 1.55 0.42
CA PHE A 141 22.50 2.07 -0.95
C PHE A 141 21.54 3.27 -1.11
N PHE A 142 20.43 3.28 -0.39
CA PHE A 142 19.47 4.39 -0.43
C PHE A 142 20.10 5.68 0.10
N GLY A 143 20.85 5.61 1.21
CA GLY A 143 21.51 6.78 1.80
C GLY A 143 22.57 7.44 0.92
N GLN A 144 22.98 6.80 -0.19
CA GLN A 144 23.98 7.35 -1.11
C GLN A 144 23.37 8.05 -2.32
N VAL A 145 22.26 7.54 -2.86
CA VAL A 145 21.71 7.98 -4.16
C VAL A 145 20.18 8.15 -4.17
N ASP A 146 19.55 8.16 -2.99
CA ASP A 146 18.10 8.34 -2.79
C ASP A 146 17.22 7.37 -3.61
N ALA A 147 17.79 6.21 -3.94
CA ALA A 147 17.12 5.16 -4.69
C ALA A 147 17.71 3.80 -4.32
N CYS A 148 16.88 2.77 -4.26
CA CYS A 148 17.32 1.40 -4.04
C CYS A 148 16.30 0.40 -4.62
N ALA A 149 16.68 -0.87 -4.77
CA ALA A 149 15.79 -1.89 -5.32
C ALA A 149 14.46 -2.04 -4.54
N HIS A 150 14.48 -1.79 -3.23
CA HIS A 150 13.31 -1.91 -2.34
C HIS A 150 12.27 -0.82 -2.64
N VAL A 151 12.70 0.45 -2.61
CA VAL A 151 11.85 1.60 -2.96
C VAL A 151 11.33 1.45 -4.39
N LEU A 152 12.20 1.08 -5.33
CA LEU A 152 11.83 0.90 -6.73
C LEU A 152 10.80 -0.23 -6.95
N ALA A 153 10.83 -1.28 -6.14
CA ALA A 153 9.85 -2.35 -6.18
C ALA A 153 8.53 -1.92 -5.54
N ALA A 154 8.57 -1.29 -4.36
CA ALA A 154 7.40 -0.78 -3.67
C ALA A 154 6.66 0.28 -4.49
N GLN A 155 7.38 1.21 -5.11
CA GLN A 155 6.83 2.21 -6.02
C GLN A 155 6.10 1.57 -7.21
N ARG A 156 6.59 0.44 -7.73
CA ARG A 156 5.97 -0.28 -8.86
C ARG A 156 4.72 -1.04 -8.41
N LEU A 157 4.81 -1.79 -7.32
CA LEU A 157 3.70 -2.58 -6.77
C LEU A 157 2.54 -1.70 -6.35
N LEU A 158 2.83 -0.56 -5.72
CA LEU A 158 1.84 0.37 -5.20
C LEU A 158 1.50 1.50 -6.19
N ALA A 159 2.04 1.47 -7.42
CA ALA A 159 1.97 2.59 -8.36
C ALA A 159 0.56 3.18 -8.54
N PRO A 160 -0.51 2.38 -8.75
CA PRO A 160 -1.83 2.96 -8.96
C PRO A 160 -2.34 3.75 -7.75
N MET A 161 -1.92 3.37 -6.55
CA MET A 161 -2.36 3.93 -5.27
C MET A 161 -1.53 5.14 -4.83
N LEU A 162 -0.37 5.37 -5.46
CA LEU A 162 0.56 6.42 -5.06
C LEU A 162 0.25 7.76 -5.74
N PRO A 163 0.46 8.92 -5.09
CA PRO A 163 0.49 10.19 -5.78
C PRO A 163 1.66 10.26 -6.77
N ALA A 164 1.58 11.12 -7.78
CA ALA A 164 2.62 11.26 -8.81
C ALA A 164 4.02 11.56 -8.23
N SER A 165 4.09 12.35 -7.15
CA SER A 165 5.34 12.65 -6.43
C SER A 165 6.01 11.41 -5.84
N ALA A 166 5.26 10.36 -5.53
CA ALA A 166 5.76 9.13 -4.92
C ALA A 166 6.09 8.02 -5.95
N ARG A 167 5.85 8.24 -7.25
CA ARG A 167 6.07 7.23 -8.29
C ARG A 167 7.45 7.37 -8.93
N TYR A 168 8.05 6.25 -9.31
CA TYR A 168 9.29 6.24 -10.11
C TYR A 168 9.04 6.93 -11.47
N GLY A 169 9.68 8.07 -11.71
CA GLY A 169 9.58 8.83 -12.96
C GLY A 169 9.39 10.34 -12.78
N SER A 170 8.87 10.80 -11.64
CA SER A 170 8.73 12.24 -11.37
C SER A 170 10.07 12.89 -10.99
N VAL A 171 10.95 12.16 -10.28
CA VAL A 171 12.29 12.64 -9.88
C VAL A 171 13.27 12.74 -11.05
N ALA A 172 13.16 11.85 -12.05
CA ALA A 172 14.06 11.86 -13.21
C ALA A 172 13.76 12.98 -14.22
N LEU A 173 12.52 13.49 -14.24
CA LEU A 173 12.12 14.62 -15.08
C LEU A 173 12.37 15.99 -14.42
N ALA A 174 12.46 16.06 -13.08
CA ALA A 174 12.79 17.29 -12.36
C ALA A 174 14.31 17.59 -12.32
N ALA A 175 15.15 16.61 -12.63
CA ALA A 175 16.61 16.76 -12.69
C ALA A 175 17.14 17.13 -14.09
N THR A 176 16.25 17.32 -15.07
CA THR A 176 16.58 17.66 -16.46
C THR A 176 15.96 18.98 -16.93
N THR A 177 15.42 19.78 -16.02
CA THR A 177 14.90 21.15 -16.25
C THR A 177 15.60 22.13 -15.32
#